data_AF-A0AAD9QF73-F1
#
_entry.id   AF-A0AAD9QF73-F1
#
_cell.length_a   1.000
_cell.length_b   1.000
_cell.length_c   1.000
_cell.angle_alpha   90.00
_cell.angle_beta   90.00
_cell.angle_gamma   90.00
#
_symmetry.space_group_name_H-M   'P 1'
#
loop_
_entity.id
_entity.type
_entity.pdbx_description
1 polymer ?
#
loop_
_entity_poly.entity_id
_entity_poly.type
_entity_poly.pdbx_seq_one_letter_code
_entity_poly.pdbx_strand_id
1 'polypeptide(L)'
;MAKFALSELTRYIVILAWMAINTYLFVNAFIELNTSKRNFYLRKIVKCGHNVLRFLDKHKTFHKYIAYMICLQTVIHIVAHVFNVEFFVESHKSNDPLIQRLNSFEDMGNETYLNPIRNDNAVTSGITGAAITLSLILMFSSSTELIRRSYFEVFWNTHHLFVIFYAGLIIHGIQGVVRFQLNFEEHDPEICFKNVTSWNKEGPCKTEPKFVPFGMNTWKWVVGPVFLYIVERGIRFFRSFQEVKILKVVNHPSKVIEIQMKKKGFHHDAGQYIFLKCPKLSHLEWHPFTLTSAPEDDFFSVHIRIAGDWTGGLAKLMNGDGVEPRSLADMPRYQHNQNNVNPVVKKVYFFWICPDTNAFEWFTDLLQYLEDRMMATGNADFLEYNIYLTRGWGPNMARTIVLHEDEEEDIITGCKQKTRYGRPESFIKPPPIFSAFDPNKEDGE
;
A
#
# COMPACT_ATOMS: atom_id res chain seq x y z
N MET A 1 -4.21 -9.56 -40.49
CA MET A 1 -4.40 -9.39 -39.04
C MET A 1 -5.69 -10.01 -38.49
N ALA A 2 -6.70 -10.35 -39.32
CA ALA A 2 -7.95 -10.98 -38.87
C ALA A 2 -7.86 -12.48 -38.48
N LYS A 3 -6.79 -13.21 -38.84
CA LYS A 3 -6.62 -14.63 -38.47
C LYS A 3 -5.97 -14.88 -37.10
N PHE A 4 -5.50 -13.84 -36.41
CA PHE A 4 -4.89 -14.00 -35.08
C PHE A 4 -5.93 -13.92 -33.94
N ALA A 5 -7.15 -13.47 -34.25
CA ALA A 5 -8.27 -13.29 -33.30
C ALA A 5 -9.29 -14.45 -33.27
N LEU A 6 -9.12 -15.46 -34.13
CA LEU A 6 -10.11 -16.54 -34.35
C LEU A 6 -9.78 -17.86 -33.63
N SER A 7 -8.62 -17.95 -32.99
CA SER A 7 -8.26 -19.12 -32.19
C SER A 7 -8.79 -18.92 -30.77
N GLU A 8 -9.84 -19.65 -30.42
CA GLU A 8 -10.35 -19.77 -29.04
C GLU A 8 -9.20 -20.07 -28.07
N LEU A 9 -8.24 -20.91 -28.50
CA LEU A 9 -7.02 -21.20 -27.75
C LEU A 9 -6.20 -19.95 -27.44
N THR A 10 -6.03 -19.01 -28.37
CA THR A 10 -5.25 -17.78 -28.14
C THR A 10 -5.96 -16.84 -27.18
N ARG A 11 -7.28 -16.76 -27.28
CA ARG A 11 -8.12 -15.91 -26.41
C ARG A 11 -8.18 -16.48 -24.98
N TYR A 12 -8.31 -17.80 -24.84
CA TYR A 12 -8.15 -18.50 -23.57
C TYR A 12 -6.73 -18.39 -23.03
N ILE A 13 -5.69 -18.47 -23.85
CA ILE A 13 -4.30 -18.31 -23.40
C ILE A 13 -4.06 -16.89 -22.89
N VAL A 14 -4.57 -15.84 -23.54
CA VAL A 14 -4.41 -14.46 -23.07
C VAL A 14 -5.19 -14.23 -21.79
N ILE A 15 -6.43 -14.73 -21.69
CA ILE A 15 -7.24 -14.60 -20.48
C ILE A 15 -6.67 -15.46 -19.34
N LEU A 16 -6.23 -16.69 -19.60
CA LEU A 16 -5.56 -17.57 -18.64
C LEU A 16 -4.21 -17.01 -18.23
N ALA A 17 -3.41 -16.43 -19.13
CA ALA A 17 -2.16 -15.78 -18.78
C ALA A 17 -2.43 -14.51 -17.96
N TRP A 18 -3.44 -13.71 -18.31
CA TRP A 18 -3.81 -12.51 -17.57
C TRP A 18 -4.41 -12.84 -16.19
N MET A 19 -5.27 -13.85 -16.08
CA MET A 19 -5.79 -14.36 -14.81
C MET A 19 -4.73 -15.10 -14.02
N ALA A 20 -3.85 -15.88 -14.65
CA ALA A 20 -2.73 -16.51 -13.98
C ALA A 20 -1.72 -15.48 -13.50
N ILE A 21 -1.50 -14.37 -14.22
CA ILE A 21 -0.65 -13.26 -13.76
C ILE A 21 -1.33 -12.48 -12.64
N ASN A 22 -2.62 -12.14 -12.75
CA ASN A 22 -3.32 -11.43 -11.66
C ASN A 22 -3.53 -12.31 -10.43
N THR A 23 -3.78 -13.61 -10.63
CA THR A 23 -3.87 -14.59 -9.55
C THR A 23 -2.50 -14.96 -9.04
N TYR A 24 -1.45 -14.98 -9.84
CA TYR A 24 -0.07 -15.11 -9.37
C TYR A 24 0.38 -13.85 -8.65
N LEU A 25 -0.02 -12.65 -9.06
CA LEU A 25 0.25 -11.40 -8.35
C LEU A 25 -0.59 -11.27 -7.09
N PHE A 26 -1.80 -11.83 -7.10
CA PHE A 26 -2.68 -11.87 -5.93
C PHE A 26 -2.28 -12.96 -4.95
N VAL A 27 -2.03 -14.18 -5.43
CA VAL A 27 -1.51 -15.33 -4.68
C VAL A 27 -0.05 -15.10 -4.31
N ASN A 28 0.78 -14.39 -5.09
CA ASN A 28 2.05 -13.87 -4.59
C ASN A 28 1.81 -12.77 -3.60
N ALA A 29 0.96 -11.75 -3.81
CA ALA A 29 0.71 -10.75 -2.76
C ALA A 29 0.11 -11.35 -1.47
N PHE A 30 -0.54 -12.51 -1.58
CA PHE A 30 -1.14 -13.27 -0.49
C PHE A 30 -0.20 -14.31 0.13
N ILE A 31 0.67 -14.96 -0.65
CA ILE A 31 1.81 -15.76 -0.19
C ILE A 31 2.90 -14.81 0.38
N GLU A 32 2.94 -13.57 -0.10
CA GLU A 32 3.73 -12.41 0.32
C GLU A 32 2.97 -11.53 1.31
N LEU A 33 2.16 -12.16 2.17
CA LEU A 33 1.80 -11.69 3.53
C LEU A 33 3.05 -11.60 4.43
N ASN A 34 4.14 -11.05 3.89
CA ASN A 34 5.53 -11.16 4.27
C ASN A 34 5.95 -10.14 5.35
N THR A 35 5.01 -9.56 6.08
CA THR A 35 5.31 -8.42 6.99
C THR A 35 4.79 -8.58 8.42
N SER A 36 4.50 -9.81 8.87
CA SER A 36 4.22 -10.05 10.29
C SER A 36 5.07 -11.17 10.87
N LYS A 37 5.75 -10.90 12.00
CA LYS A 37 6.48 -11.87 12.84
C LYS A 37 5.59 -13.01 13.41
N ARG A 38 4.35 -13.17 12.98
CA ARG A 38 3.41 -14.19 13.50
C ARG A 38 3.68 -15.61 12.99
N ASN A 39 4.38 -15.78 11.86
CA ASN A 39 4.60 -17.08 11.19
C ASN A 39 6.09 -17.52 11.19
N PHE A 40 6.80 -17.27 12.30
CA PHE A 40 8.24 -17.50 12.46
C PHE A 40 8.70 -18.94 12.11
N TYR A 41 7.96 -19.97 12.54
CA TYR A 41 8.36 -21.37 12.32
C TYR A 41 8.25 -21.85 10.87
N LEU A 42 7.34 -21.26 10.08
CA LEU A 42 7.19 -21.59 8.66
C LEU A 42 8.28 -20.93 7.80
N ARG A 43 8.80 -19.76 8.21
CA ARG A 43 9.95 -19.06 7.60
C ARG A 43 11.26 -19.85 7.68
N LYS A 44 11.44 -20.69 8.70
CA LYS A 44 12.63 -21.54 8.85
C LYS A 44 12.64 -22.71 7.85
N ILE A 45 11.49 -23.08 7.29
CA ILE A 45 11.32 -24.24 6.40
C ILE A 45 11.53 -23.84 4.93
N VAL A 46 11.14 -22.64 4.51
CA VAL A 46 11.15 -22.23 3.09
C VAL A 46 12.12 -21.06 2.88
N LYS A 47 13.36 -21.35 2.48
CA LYS A 47 14.39 -20.34 2.17
C LYS A 47 14.08 -19.68 0.81
N CYS A 48 13.85 -18.36 0.77
CA CYS A 48 13.73 -17.60 -0.48
C CYS A 48 14.57 -16.30 -0.44
N GLY A 49 15.17 -15.91 -1.58
CA GLY A 49 16.27 -14.94 -1.69
C GLY A 49 15.93 -13.44 -1.70
N HIS A 50 16.95 -12.59 -1.49
CA HIS A 50 16.90 -11.15 -1.20
C HIS A 50 16.18 -10.24 -2.22
N ASN A 51 16.12 -10.60 -3.51
CA ASN A 51 15.62 -9.71 -4.56
C ASN A 51 14.09 -9.48 -4.52
N VAL A 52 13.33 -10.45 -4.02
CA VAL A 52 11.87 -10.37 -3.88
C VAL A 52 11.47 -9.43 -2.73
N LEU A 53 12.31 -9.33 -1.70
CA LEU A 53 12.09 -8.48 -0.52
C LEU A 53 11.99 -6.98 -0.89
N ARG A 54 12.80 -6.53 -1.85
CA ARG A 54 12.90 -5.11 -2.25
C ARG A 54 11.65 -4.60 -2.98
N PHE A 55 10.86 -5.49 -3.58
CA PHE A 55 9.61 -5.15 -4.26
C PHE A 55 8.45 -4.92 -3.26
N LEU A 56 8.47 -5.67 -2.14
CA LEU A 56 7.45 -5.64 -1.09
C LEU A 56 7.49 -4.39 -0.21
N ASP A 57 8.67 -3.79 -0.03
CA ASP A 57 8.80 -2.49 0.66
C ASP A 57 8.07 -1.36 -0.08
N LYS A 58 7.77 -1.55 -1.37
CA LYS A 58 7.03 -0.59 -2.23
C LYS A 58 5.58 -1.01 -2.49
N HIS A 59 4.95 -1.79 -1.62
CA HIS A 59 3.55 -2.24 -1.78
C HIS A 59 2.55 -1.11 -2.09
N LYS A 60 2.72 0.09 -1.53
CA LYS A 60 1.88 1.27 -1.86
C LYS A 60 2.08 1.76 -3.30
N THR A 61 3.30 1.70 -3.80
CA THR A 61 3.62 2.04 -5.20
C THR A 61 3.07 0.97 -6.14
N PHE A 62 3.19 -0.30 -5.77
CA PHE A 62 2.59 -1.42 -6.51
C PHE A 62 1.07 -1.29 -6.62
N HIS A 63 0.38 -0.98 -5.51
CA HIS A 63 -1.06 -0.71 -5.51
C HIS A 63 -1.46 0.40 -6.52
N LYS A 64 -0.69 1.49 -6.59
CA LYS A 64 -0.92 2.57 -7.57
C LYS A 64 -0.79 2.07 -9.01
N TYR A 65 0.22 1.26 -9.31
CA TYR A 65 0.39 0.69 -10.65
C TYR A 65 -0.76 -0.25 -11.04
N ILE A 66 -1.21 -1.11 -10.12
CA ILE A 66 -2.39 -1.95 -10.35
C ILE A 66 -3.64 -1.09 -10.59
N ALA A 67 -3.83 -0.01 -9.83
CA ALA A 67 -4.95 0.92 -10.04
C ALA A 67 -4.90 1.58 -11.44
N TYR A 68 -3.73 2.04 -11.90
CA TYR A 68 -3.59 2.59 -13.26
C TYR A 68 -3.93 1.55 -14.34
N MET A 69 -3.54 0.29 -14.15
CA MET A 69 -3.87 -0.79 -15.08
C MET A 69 -5.36 -1.13 -15.08
N ILE A 70 -6.01 -1.16 -13.91
CA ILE A 70 -7.46 -1.35 -13.81
C ILE A 70 -8.19 -0.23 -14.56
N CYS A 71 -7.79 1.03 -14.39
CA CYS A 71 -8.39 2.16 -15.12
C CYS A 71 -8.22 2.02 -16.63
N LEU A 72 -7.00 1.71 -17.10
CA LEU A 72 -6.73 1.53 -18.53
C LEU A 72 -7.59 0.41 -19.14
N GLN A 73 -7.62 -0.76 -18.50
CA GLN A 73 -8.40 -1.90 -18.98
C GLN A 73 -9.90 -1.64 -18.91
N THR A 74 -10.37 -0.89 -17.90
CA THR A 74 -11.78 -0.49 -17.80
C THR A 74 -12.17 0.40 -18.97
N VAL A 75 -11.32 1.36 -19.37
CA VAL A 75 -11.58 2.20 -20.56
C VAL A 75 -11.67 1.35 -21.82
N ILE A 76 -10.70 0.45 -22.05
CA ILE A 76 -10.70 -0.44 -23.21
C ILE A 76 -11.97 -1.31 -23.23
N HIS A 77 -12.36 -1.86 -22.08
CA HIS A 77 -13.55 -2.67 -21.92
C HIS A 77 -14.85 -1.91 -22.21
N ILE A 78 -14.99 -0.68 -21.70
CA ILE A 78 -16.14 0.19 -21.97
C ILE A 78 -16.23 0.51 -23.47
N VAL A 79 -15.10 0.89 -24.09
CA VAL A 79 -15.06 1.20 -25.53
C VAL A 79 -15.46 -0.02 -26.36
N ALA A 80 -14.97 -1.22 -26.03
CA ALA A 80 -15.38 -2.45 -26.68
C ALA A 80 -16.90 -2.71 -26.53
N HIS A 81 -17.48 -2.45 -25.36
CA HIS A 81 -18.92 -2.56 -25.15
C HIS A 81 -19.73 -1.54 -25.96
N VAL A 82 -19.25 -0.30 -26.09
CA VAL A 82 -19.91 0.73 -26.92
C VAL A 82 -19.94 0.28 -28.38
N PHE A 83 -18.81 -0.15 -28.94
CA PHE A 83 -18.76 -0.68 -30.30
C PHE A 83 -19.67 -1.90 -30.48
N ASN A 84 -19.66 -2.85 -29.54
CA ASN A 84 -20.54 -4.02 -29.60
C ASN A 84 -22.02 -3.63 -29.61
N VAL A 85 -22.42 -2.65 -28.79
CA VAL A 85 -23.80 -2.13 -28.77
C VAL A 85 -24.16 -1.49 -30.12
N GLU A 86 -23.26 -0.67 -30.68
CA GLU A 86 -23.46 -0.08 -32.02
C GLU A 86 -23.65 -1.16 -33.08
N PHE A 87 -22.77 -2.17 -33.12
CA PHE A 87 -22.90 -3.31 -34.04
C PHE A 87 -24.22 -4.07 -33.86
N PHE A 88 -24.65 -4.30 -32.61
CA PHE A 88 -25.92 -4.97 -32.34
C PHE A 88 -27.13 -4.15 -32.82
N VAL A 89 -27.12 -2.83 -32.65
CA VAL A 89 -28.18 -1.93 -33.14
C VAL A 89 -28.19 -1.89 -34.67
N GLU A 90 -27.03 -1.76 -35.31
CA GLU A 90 -26.92 -1.74 -36.77
C GLU A 90 -27.35 -3.07 -37.39
N SER A 91 -27.06 -4.19 -36.72
CA SER A 91 -27.43 -5.52 -37.20
C SER A 91 -28.95 -5.69 -37.43
N HIS A 92 -29.80 -4.98 -36.66
CA HIS A 92 -31.25 -5.01 -36.85
C HIS A 92 -31.72 -4.34 -38.14
N LYS A 93 -30.90 -3.44 -38.70
CA LYS A 93 -31.17 -2.75 -39.97
C LYS A 93 -30.52 -3.45 -41.16
N SER A 94 -29.78 -4.54 -40.93
CA SER A 94 -29.07 -5.26 -41.98
C SER A 94 -30.02 -6.03 -42.89
N ASN A 95 -29.74 -5.98 -44.19
CA ASN A 95 -30.43 -6.79 -45.21
C ASN A 95 -29.74 -8.13 -45.46
N ASP A 96 -28.65 -8.44 -44.75
CA ASP A 96 -27.96 -9.72 -44.87
C ASP A 96 -28.84 -10.86 -44.29
N PRO A 97 -29.21 -11.87 -45.09
CA PRO A 97 -30.02 -13.01 -44.63
C PRO A 97 -29.44 -13.73 -43.40
N LEU A 98 -28.11 -13.77 -43.26
CA LEU A 98 -27.44 -14.39 -42.12
C LEU A 98 -27.71 -13.59 -40.84
N ILE A 99 -27.52 -12.28 -40.90
CA ILE A 99 -27.68 -11.38 -39.75
C ILE A 99 -29.15 -11.34 -39.31
N GLN A 100 -30.08 -11.30 -40.27
CA GLN A 100 -31.52 -11.38 -39.97
C GLN A 100 -31.87 -12.70 -39.27
N ARG A 101 -31.33 -13.83 -39.75
CA ARG A 101 -31.56 -15.13 -39.11
C ARG A 101 -30.98 -15.19 -37.70
N LEU A 102 -29.76 -14.70 -37.49
CA LEU A 102 -29.11 -14.65 -36.17
C LEU A 102 -29.87 -13.76 -35.18
N ASN A 103 -30.46 -12.66 -35.64
CA ASN A 103 -31.30 -11.77 -34.83
C ASN A 103 -32.67 -12.38 -34.49
N SER A 104 -33.17 -13.31 -35.31
CA SER A 104 -34.49 -13.94 -35.12
C SER A 104 -34.56 -14.95 -33.97
N PHE A 105 -33.42 -15.33 -33.36
CA PHE A 105 -33.42 -16.32 -32.29
C PHE A 105 -34.07 -15.79 -31.01
N GLU A 106 -35.12 -16.47 -30.55
CA GLU A 106 -35.82 -16.17 -29.30
C GLU A 106 -35.11 -16.71 -28.07
N ASP A 107 -35.31 -16.03 -26.93
CA ASP A 107 -34.67 -16.36 -25.67
C ASP A 107 -35.37 -17.59 -25.06
N MET A 108 -34.84 -18.78 -25.36
CA MET A 108 -35.28 -20.03 -24.73
C MET A 108 -34.61 -20.26 -23.37
N GLY A 109 -34.10 -19.20 -22.73
CA GLY A 109 -33.43 -19.21 -21.43
C GLY A 109 -31.91 -19.18 -21.55
N ASN A 110 -31.28 -20.35 -21.63
CA ASN A 110 -29.81 -20.44 -21.50
C ASN A 110 -29.04 -20.51 -22.83
N GLU A 111 -29.68 -20.92 -23.93
CA GLU A 111 -28.92 -21.38 -25.11
C GLU A 111 -29.20 -20.62 -26.41
N THR A 112 -30.18 -19.74 -26.47
CA THR A 112 -30.49 -19.11 -27.77
C THR A 112 -30.79 -17.64 -27.64
N TYR A 113 -29.77 -16.85 -27.90
CA TYR A 113 -29.80 -15.65 -28.70
C TYR A 113 -28.39 -15.12 -28.83
N LEU A 114 -28.10 -14.36 -29.87
CA LEU A 114 -26.81 -13.70 -30.01
C LEU A 114 -26.89 -12.21 -29.70
N ASN A 115 -27.94 -11.55 -30.21
CA ASN A 115 -28.15 -10.13 -30.00
C ASN A 115 -28.96 -9.88 -28.71
N PRO A 116 -28.36 -9.23 -27.69
CA PRO A 116 -29.03 -8.92 -26.42
C PRO A 116 -30.01 -7.73 -26.53
N ILE A 117 -29.92 -6.93 -27.59
CA ILE A 117 -30.82 -5.81 -27.87
C ILE A 117 -32.03 -6.37 -28.58
N ARG A 118 -33.19 -6.39 -27.92
CA ARG A 118 -34.42 -7.02 -28.43
C ARG A 118 -35.65 -6.14 -28.20
N ASN A 119 -35.72 -5.50 -27.03
CA ASN A 119 -36.73 -4.53 -26.63
C ASN A 119 -36.06 -3.24 -26.17
N ASP A 120 -36.81 -2.13 -26.08
CA ASP A 120 -36.34 -0.81 -25.59
C ASP A 120 -35.86 -0.78 -24.12
N ASN A 121 -35.77 -1.94 -23.45
CA ASN A 121 -35.34 -2.04 -22.07
C ASN A 121 -33.81 -2.00 -21.98
N ALA A 122 -33.30 -1.16 -21.08
CA ALA A 122 -31.88 -1.08 -20.79
C ALA A 122 -31.31 -2.45 -20.36
N VAL A 123 -30.20 -2.85 -20.98
CA VAL A 123 -29.46 -4.06 -20.61
C VAL A 123 -28.98 -3.89 -19.16
N THR A 124 -29.39 -4.80 -18.26
CA THR A 124 -29.05 -4.76 -16.82
C THR A 124 -27.53 -4.72 -16.57
N SER A 125 -26.74 -5.41 -17.40
CA SER A 125 -25.27 -5.31 -17.39
C SER A 125 -24.77 -3.89 -17.70
N GLY A 126 -25.49 -3.11 -18.52
CA GLY A 126 -25.16 -1.70 -18.77
C GLY A 126 -25.30 -0.83 -17.53
N ILE A 127 -26.41 -0.98 -16.78
CA ILE A 127 -26.66 -0.22 -15.54
C ILE A 127 -25.62 -0.57 -14.47
N THR A 128 -25.37 -1.87 -14.26
CA THR A 128 -24.34 -2.32 -13.30
C THR A 128 -22.94 -1.85 -13.74
N GLY A 129 -22.64 -1.87 -15.04
CA GLY A 129 -21.41 -1.34 -15.63
C GLY A 129 -21.21 0.15 -15.37
N ALA A 130 -22.26 0.95 -15.50
CA ALA A 130 -22.23 2.38 -15.19
C ALA A 130 -21.97 2.64 -13.70
N ALA A 131 -22.65 1.91 -12.81
CA ALA A 131 -22.49 2.05 -11.35
C ALA A 131 -21.07 1.70 -10.87
N ILE A 132 -20.48 0.61 -11.36
CA ILE A 132 -19.09 0.23 -11.02
C ILE A 132 -18.07 1.23 -11.59
N THR A 133 -18.33 1.75 -12.79
CA THR A 133 -17.44 2.74 -13.43
C THR A 133 -17.48 4.06 -12.68
N LEU A 134 -18.66 4.55 -12.28
CA LEU A 134 -18.79 5.74 -11.46
C LEU A 134 -18.04 5.58 -10.13
N SER A 135 -18.18 4.43 -9.48
CA SER A 135 -17.44 4.12 -8.26
C SER A 135 -15.93 4.18 -8.48
N LEU A 136 -15.43 3.61 -9.57
CA LEU A 136 -14.01 3.66 -9.94
C LEU A 136 -13.51 5.10 -10.19
N ILE A 137 -14.28 5.92 -10.91
CA ILE A 137 -13.94 7.32 -11.19
C ILE A 137 -13.83 8.12 -9.89
N LEU A 138 -14.80 7.96 -8.98
CA LEU A 138 -14.79 8.66 -7.68
C LEU A 138 -13.60 8.23 -6.82
N MET A 139 -13.30 6.94 -6.73
CA MET A 139 -12.12 6.44 -6.01
C MET A 139 -10.81 6.97 -6.60
N PHE A 140 -10.67 6.93 -7.93
CA PHE A 140 -9.42 7.29 -8.59
C PHE A 140 -9.14 8.80 -8.52
N SER A 141 -10.16 9.63 -8.76
CA SER A 141 -10.05 11.09 -8.72
C SER A 141 -9.68 11.60 -7.33
N SER A 142 -10.35 11.12 -6.28
CA SER A 142 -10.06 11.50 -4.89
C SER A 142 -8.69 11.03 -4.40
N SER A 143 -8.11 10.00 -5.03
CA SER A 143 -6.80 9.44 -4.68
C SER A 143 -5.61 10.16 -5.33
N THR A 144 -5.87 11.18 -6.14
CA THR A 144 -4.82 12.03 -6.72
C THR A 144 -4.05 12.76 -5.62
N GLU A 145 -2.76 13.01 -5.86
CA GLU A 145 -1.88 13.58 -4.84
C GLU A 145 -2.34 14.98 -4.37
N LEU A 146 -2.97 15.75 -5.26
CA LEU A 146 -3.53 17.07 -4.94
C LEU A 146 -4.68 16.95 -3.93
N ILE A 147 -5.68 16.11 -4.22
CA ILE A 147 -6.85 15.96 -3.35
C ILE A 147 -6.47 15.24 -2.05
N ARG A 148 -5.68 14.17 -2.13
CA ARG A 148 -5.29 13.38 -0.96
C ARG A 148 -4.47 14.17 0.07
N ARG A 149 -3.65 15.14 -0.38
CA ARG A 149 -2.86 15.99 0.53
C ARG A 149 -3.70 17.10 1.17
N SER A 150 -4.63 17.68 0.43
CA SER A 150 -5.44 18.81 0.90
C SER A 150 -6.72 18.38 1.64
N TYR A 151 -7.31 17.26 1.26
CA TYR A 151 -8.61 16.77 1.74
C TYR A 151 -8.57 15.26 1.99
N PHE A 152 -7.84 14.85 3.03
CA PHE A 152 -7.63 13.43 3.34
C PHE A 152 -8.94 12.69 3.66
N GLU A 153 -9.89 13.33 4.33
CA GLU A 153 -11.21 12.74 4.64
C GLU A 153 -12.02 12.39 3.39
N VAL A 154 -11.98 13.25 2.37
CA VAL A 154 -12.65 12.98 1.09
C VAL A 154 -12.02 11.77 0.43
N PHE A 155 -10.69 11.71 0.37
CA PHE A 155 -9.96 10.54 -0.10
C PHE A 155 -10.40 9.27 0.66
N TRP A 156 -10.32 9.29 1.99
CA TRP A 156 -10.59 8.12 2.82
C TRP A 156 -12.00 7.59 2.61
N ASN A 157 -13.01 8.46 2.70
CA ASN A 157 -14.42 8.06 2.60
C ASN A 157 -14.77 7.56 1.19
N THR A 158 -14.33 8.26 0.15
CA THR A 158 -14.60 7.83 -1.24
C THR A 158 -13.84 6.55 -1.60
N HIS A 159 -12.67 6.28 -1.03
CA HIS A 159 -11.93 5.05 -1.31
C HIS A 159 -12.68 3.79 -0.85
N HIS A 160 -13.55 3.89 0.17
CA HIS A 160 -14.39 2.76 0.63
C HIS A 160 -15.44 2.30 -0.38
N LEU A 161 -15.67 3.07 -1.45
CA LEU A 161 -16.47 2.62 -2.60
C LEU A 161 -15.90 1.36 -3.26
N PHE A 162 -14.68 0.91 -2.88
CA PHE A 162 -14.15 -0.40 -3.28
C PHE A 162 -15.13 -1.54 -2.95
N VAL A 163 -15.92 -1.43 -1.88
CA VAL A 163 -16.93 -2.43 -1.51
C VAL A 163 -18.01 -2.53 -2.59
N ILE A 164 -18.54 -1.39 -3.04
CA ILE A 164 -19.53 -1.32 -4.13
C ILE A 164 -18.91 -1.79 -5.43
N PHE A 165 -17.67 -1.38 -5.72
CA PHE A 165 -16.94 -1.78 -6.92
C PHE A 165 -16.76 -3.31 -7.01
N TYR A 166 -16.28 -3.98 -5.95
CA TYR A 166 -16.08 -5.43 -5.96
C TYR A 166 -17.40 -6.21 -5.94
N ALA A 167 -18.40 -5.76 -5.19
CA ALA A 167 -19.74 -6.38 -5.21
C ALA A 167 -20.36 -6.28 -6.62
N GLY A 168 -20.27 -5.10 -7.23
CA GLY A 168 -20.71 -4.84 -8.59
C GLY A 168 -19.97 -5.70 -9.63
N LEU A 169 -18.64 -5.86 -9.51
CA LEU A 169 -17.85 -6.70 -10.40
C LEU A 169 -18.27 -8.18 -10.39
N ILE A 170 -18.66 -8.71 -9.23
CA ILE A 170 -19.16 -10.07 -9.10
C ILE A 170 -20.46 -10.21 -9.91
N ILE A 171 -21.41 -9.29 -9.72
CA ILE A 171 -22.75 -9.39 -10.32
C ILE A 171 -22.84 -8.89 -11.77
N HIS A 172 -21.92 -8.04 -12.23
CA HIS A 172 -21.96 -7.38 -13.55
C HIS A 172 -22.04 -8.38 -14.72
N GLY A 173 -21.39 -9.54 -14.56
CA GLY A 173 -21.37 -10.62 -15.55
C GLY A 173 -22.56 -11.60 -15.49
N ILE A 174 -23.50 -11.45 -14.54
CA ILE A 174 -24.60 -12.41 -14.33
C ILE A 174 -25.50 -12.53 -15.56
N GLN A 175 -25.78 -11.43 -16.27
CA GLN A 175 -26.65 -11.46 -17.44
C GLN A 175 -26.04 -12.21 -18.63
N GLY A 176 -24.71 -12.46 -18.63
CA GLY A 176 -24.08 -13.26 -19.68
C GLY A 176 -24.24 -12.67 -21.08
N VAL A 177 -24.15 -11.34 -21.22
CA VAL A 177 -24.34 -10.61 -22.49
C VAL A 177 -23.39 -11.09 -23.59
N VAL A 178 -22.16 -11.49 -23.21
CA VAL A 178 -21.21 -12.12 -24.13
C VAL A 178 -21.51 -13.60 -24.21
N ARG A 179 -21.92 -14.05 -25.40
CA ARG A 179 -22.28 -15.44 -25.70
C ARG A 179 -21.33 -16.05 -26.73
N PHE A 180 -21.23 -17.38 -26.72
CA PHE A 180 -20.42 -18.15 -27.66
C PHE A 180 -21.21 -19.37 -28.14
N GLN A 181 -20.88 -19.88 -29.32
CA GLN A 181 -21.55 -21.04 -29.88
C GLN A 181 -21.07 -22.33 -29.18
N LEU A 182 -21.96 -23.28 -28.90
CA LEU A 182 -21.61 -24.55 -28.23
C LEU A 182 -21.56 -25.74 -29.21
N ASN A 183 -22.51 -25.82 -30.15
CA ASN A 183 -22.75 -26.99 -31.00
C ASN A 183 -21.91 -27.00 -32.29
N PHE A 184 -20.59 -26.89 -32.18
CA PHE A 184 -19.69 -26.84 -33.36
C PHE A 184 -19.72 -28.12 -34.22
N GLU A 185 -19.97 -29.28 -33.62
CA GLU A 185 -20.01 -30.56 -34.35
C GLU A 185 -21.26 -30.72 -35.23
N GLU A 186 -22.38 -30.12 -34.80
CA GLU A 186 -23.65 -30.16 -35.53
C GLU A 186 -23.88 -28.92 -36.40
N HIS A 187 -23.15 -27.84 -36.11
CA HIS A 187 -23.22 -26.56 -36.80
C HIS A 187 -21.81 -25.95 -36.91
N ASP A 188 -21.09 -26.26 -37.99
CA ASP A 188 -19.75 -25.72 -38.22
C ASP A 188 -19.82 -24.23 -38.65
N PRO A 189 -19.31 -23.28 -37.85
CA PRO A 189 -19.41 -21.86 -38.16
C PRO A 189 -18.62 -21.45 -39.41
N GLU A 190 -17.58 -22.17 -39.84
CA GLU A 190 -16.81 -21.84 -41.05
C GLU A 190 -17.49 -22.31 -42.35
N ILE A 191 -18.39 -23.28 -42.25
CA ILE A 191 -19.16 -23.81 -43.39
C ILE A 191 -20.56 -23.19 -43.41
N CYS A 192 -21.24 -23.19 -42.27
CA CYS A 192 -22.65 -22.80 -42.15
C CYS A 192 -22.88 -21.30 -42.28
N PHE A 193 -21.86 -20.45 -42.07
CA PHE A 193 -22.01 -19.00 -42.32
C PHE A 193 -22.13 -18.65 -43.81
N LYS A 194 -21.64 -19.51 -44.72
CA LYS A 194 -21.61 -19.23 -46.16
C LYS A 194 -22.98 -19.38 -46.81
N ASN A 195 -23.85 -20.23 -46.25
CA ASN A 195 -25.17 -20.47 -46.80
C ASN A 195 -26.20 -20.76 -45.68
N VAL A 196 -27.03 -19.76 -45.37
CA VAL A 196 -28.09 -19.88 -44.34
C VAL A 196 -29.13 -20.92 -44.71
N THR A 197 -29.36 -21.15 -46.02
CA THR A 197 -30.37 -22.12 -46.47
C THR A 197 -29.97 -23.57 -46.26
N SER A 198 -28.71 -23.85 -45.90
CA SER A 198 -28.27 -25.22 -45.57
C SER A 198 -28.50 -25.58 -44.10
N TRP A 199 -29.01 -24.66 -43.28
CA TRP A 199 -29.32 -24.93 -41.88
C TRP A 199 -30.51 -25.89 -41.78
N ASN A 200 -30.50 -26.76 -40.76
CA ASN A 200 -31.48 -27.83 -40.56
C ASN A 200 -31.55 -28.86 -41.71
N LYS A 201 -30.44 -29.05 -42.44
CA LYS A 201 -30.32 -30.06 -43.50
C LYS A 201 -29.21 -31.07 -43.17
N GLU A 202 -29.26 -32.24 -43.81
CA GLU A 202 -28.19 -33.24 -43.69
C GLU A 202 -26.84 -32.65 -44.13
N GLY A 203 -25.79 -32.88 -43.35
CA GLY A 203 -24.46 -32.32 -43.60
C GLY A 203 -23.83 -31.71 -42.33
N PRO A 204 -22.95 -30.69 -42.46
CA PRO A 204 -22.28 -30.04 -41.32
C PRO A 204 -23.14 -28.96 -40.62
N CYS A 205 -24.38 -28.73 -41.07
CA CYS A 205 -25.32 -27.72 -40.54
C CYS A 205 -26.65 -28.37 -40.13
N LYS A 206 -26.58 -29.48 -39.38
CA LYS A 206 -27.73 -30.34 -39.03
C LYS A 206 -28.73 -29.63 -38.13
N THR A 207 -28.23 -28.75 -37.26
CA THR A 207 -29.02 -27.98 -36.30
C THR A 207 -28.70 -26.49 -36.41
N GLU A 208 -29.53 -25.63 -35.81
CA GLU A 208 -29.27 -24.19 -35.69
C GLU A 208 -28.16 -23.91 -34.67
N PRO A 209 -27.41 -22.79 -34.79
CA PRO A 209 -26.36 -22.45 -33.84
C PRO A 209 -26.96 -22.16 -32.45
N LYS A 210 -26.40 -22.80 -31.43
CA LYS A 210 -26.78 -22.61 -30.02
C LYS A 210 -25.76 -21.73 -29.32
N PHE A 211 -26.21 -20.59 -28.79
CA PHE A 211 -25.40 -19.57 -28.12
C PHE A 211 -25.60 -19.55 -26.61
N VAL A 212 -24.58 -20.01 -25.89
CA VAL A 212 -24.58 -20.03 -24.42
C VAL A 212 -23.82 -18.82 -23.86
N PRO A 213 -24.21 -18.29 -22.68
CA PRO A 213 -23.46 -17.24 -22.02
C PRO A 213 -22.07 -17.74 -21.58
N PHE A 214 -21.06 -16.88 -21.70
CA PHE A 214 -19.70 -17.14 -21.18
C PHE A 214 -19.68 -17.40 -19.66
N GLY A 215 -20.72 -16.96 -18.96
CA GLY A 215 -20.95 -17.19 -17.54
C GLY A 215 -20.18 -16.22 -16.63
N MET A 216 -20.64 -16.12 -15.39
CA MET A 216 -20.01 -15.31 -14.35
C MET A 216 -18.74 -16.04 -13.84
N ASN A 217 -17.57 -15.61 -14.31
CA ASN A 217 -16.28 -16.17 -13.86
C ASN A 217 -15.55 -15.28 -12.84
N THR A 218 -15.95 -14.02 -12.68
CA THR A 218 -15.28 -13.04 -11.80
C THR A 218 -15.22 -13.49 -10.34
N TRP A 219 -16.26 -14.17 -9.82
CA TRP A 219 -16.29 -14.63 -8.43
C TRP A 219 -15.13 -15.59 -8.09
N LYS A 220 -14.70 -16.43 -9.04
CA LYS A 220 -13.59 -17.39 -8.85
C LYS A 220 -12.30 -16.65 -8.49
N TRP A 221 -12.13 -15.44 -9.03
CA TRP A 221 -10.93 -14.63 -8.88
C TRP A 221 -11.03 -13.61 -7.76
N VAL A 222 -12.22 -13.29 -7.26
CA VAL A 222 -12.44 -12.28 -6.22
C VAL A 222 -12.65 -12.89 -4.83
N VAL A 223 -13.33 -14.04 -4.73
CA VAL A 223 -13.73 -14.63 -3.44
C VAL A 223 -12.53 -14.99 -2.57
N GLY A 224 -11.54 -15.68 -3.13
CA GLY A 224 -10.30 -16.01 -2.42
C GLY A 224 -9.64 -14.75 -1.85
N PRO A 225 -9.32 -13.75 -2.70
CA PRO A 225 -8.78 -12.49 -2.23
C PRO A 225 -9.51 -11.77 -1.11
N VAL A 226 -10.82 -11.63 -1.28
CA VAL A 226 -11.66 -10.88 -0.35
C VAL A 226 -11.74 -11.61 0.98
N PHE A 227 -11.87 -12.94 0.97
CA PHE A 227 -11.83 -13.75 2.19
C PHE A 227 -10.54 -13.50 2.98
N LEU A 228 -9.41 -13.47 2.27
CA LEU A 228 -8.10 -13.30 2.87
C LEU A 228 -7.88 -11.89 3.42
N TYR A 229 -8.35 -10.88 2.70
CA TYR A 229 -8.43 -9.51 3.20
C TYR A 229 -9.30 -9.42 4.46
N ILE A 230 -10.47 -10.06 4.48
CA ILE A 230 -11.38 -10.05 5.64
C ILE A 230 -10.73 -10.72 6.85
N VAL A 231 -10.03 -11.85 6.66
CA VAL A 231 -9.30 -12.53 7.74
C VAL A 231 -8.19 -11.62 8.29
N GLU A 232 -7.41 -10.98 7.42
CA GLU A 232 -6.34 -10.06 7.80
C GLU A 232 -6.88 -8.87 8.61
N ARG A 233 -7.96 -8.25 8.12
CA ARG A 233 -8.66 -7.15 8.79
C ARG A 233 -9.29 -7.59 10.09
N GLY A 234 -9.89 -8.78 10.14
CA GLY A 234 -10.45 -9.38 11.35
C GLY A 234 -9.37 -9.54 12.41
N ILE A 235 -8.21 -10.09 12.06
CA ILE A 235 -7.11 -10.24 13.02
C ILE A 235 -6.60 -8.89 13.52
N ARG A 236 -6.45 -7.88 12.65
CA ARG A 236 -6.11 -6.52 13.09
C ARG A 236 -7.15 -5.95 14.04
N PHE A 237 -8.44 -6.12 13.71
CA PHE A 237 -9.54 -5.67 14.53
C PHE A 237 -9.53 -6.34 15.92
N PHE A 238 -9.34 -7.66 15.98
CA PHE A 238 -9.20 -8.37 17.26
C PHE A 238 -8.00 -7.87 18.08
N ARG A 239 -6.85 -7.64 17.44
CA ARG A 239 -5.66 -7.07 18.12
C ARG A 239 -5.86 -5.61 18.55
N SER A 240 -6.73 -4.87 17.86
CA SER A 240 -7.02 -3.47 18.15
C SER A 240 -7.77 -3.27 19.47
N PHE A 241 -8.39 -4.32 20.01
CA PHE A 241 -9.01 -4.30 21.35
C PHE A 241 -8.00 -4.34 22.49
N GLN A 242 -6.70 -4.48 22.19
CA GLN A 242 -5.68 -4.44 23.24
C GLN A 242 -5.57 -3.03 23.80
N GLU A 243 -6.21 -2.82 24.95
CA GLU A 243 -6.07 -1.59 25.72
C GLU A 243 -4.68 -1.52 26.37
N VAL A 244 -4.09 -0.32 26.31
CA VAL A 244 -2.77 -0.04 26.87
C VAL A 244 -2.90 1.03 27.95
N LYS A 245 -2.22 0.82 29.07
CA LYS A 245 -2.21 1.77 30.19
C LYS A 245 -1.11 2.80 29.93
N ILE A 246 -1.45 4.08 29.99
CA ILE A 246 -0.48 5.17 29.96
C ILE A 246 0.23 5.21 31.32
N LEU A 247 1.55 5.24 31.29
CA LEU A 247 2.42 5.31 32.47
C LEU A 247 2.84 6.75 32.75
N LYS A 248 3.27 7.46 31.71
CA LYS A 248 3.81 8.82 31.80
C LYS A 248 3.52 9.60 30.53
N VAL A 249 3.26 10.89 30.69
CA VAL A 249 3.22 11.86 29.59
C VAL A 249 4.29 12.91 29.85
N VAL A 250 5.07 13.25 28.84
CA VAL A 250 6.10 14.30 28.91
C VAL A 250 5.84 15.31 27.80
N ASN A 251 5.84 16.59 28.15
CA ASN A 251 5.76 17.67 27.17
C ASN A 251 7.18 18.08 26.80
N HIS A 252 7.47 18.07 25.50
CA HIS A 252 8.72 18.50 24.94
C HIS A 252 8.55 19.88 24.27
N PRO A 253 9.63 20.67 24.14
CA PRO A 253 9.66 21.86 23.29
C PRO A 253 9.18 21.59 21.85
N SER A 254 8.90 22.64 21.07
CA SER A 254 8.43 22.51 19.67
C SER A 254 7.10 21.77 19.46
N LYS A 255 6.19 21.83 20.44
CA LYS A 255 4.84 21.24 20.38
C LYS A 255 4.86 19.71 20.18
N VAL A 256 5.74 19.02 20.91
CA VAL A 256 5.82 17.55 20.89
C VAL A 256 5.41 17.00 22.25
N ILE A 257 4.64 15.92 22.26
CA ILE A 257 4.32 15.17 23.47
C ILE A 257 4.88 13.75 23.36
N GLU A 258 5.49 13.26 24.42
CA GLU A 258 5.88 11.86 24.57
C GLU A 258 4.85 11.15 25.44
N ILE A 259 4.35 10.01 24.97
CA ILE A 259 3.44 9.16 25.72
C ILE A 259 4.11 7.82 25.95
N GLN A 260 4.41 7.50 27.21
CA GLN A 260 4.94 6.21 27.64
C GLN A 260 3.80 5.31 28.09
N MET A 261 3.75 4.09 27.55
CA MET A 261 2.69 3.12 27.78
C MET A 261 3.25 1.78 28.25
N LYS A 262 2.47 1.07 29.04
CA LYS A 262 2.86 -0.24 29.58
C LYS A 262 2.93 -1.29 28.47
N LYS A 263 4.09 -1.93 28.35
CA LYS A 263 4.31 -3.06 27.44
C LYS A 263 3.70 -4.33 28.05
N LYS A 264 2.55 -4.78 27.53
CA LYS A 264 1.90 -6.03 27.95
C LYS A 264 1.80 -6.98 26.76
N GLY A 265 2.55 -8.09 26.80
CA GLY A 265 2.52 -9.11 25.75
C GLY A 265 2.91 -8.59 24.36
N PHE A 266 3.65 -7.47 24.32
CA PHE A 266 4.02 -6.74 23.12
C PHE A 266 5.54 -6.73 23.01
N HIS A 267 6.05 -7.07 21.84
CA HIS A 267 7.47 -7.02 21.51
C HIS A 267 7.61 -6.28 20.18
N HIS A 268 8.55 -5.34 20.12
CA HIS A 268 8.80 -4.48 18.97
C HIS A 268 10.29 -4.40 18.68
N ASP A 269 10.63 -4.09 17.42
CA ASP A 269 11.99 -3.76 17.02
C ASP A 269 12.13 -2.24 16.85
N ALA A 270 13.37 -1.76 16.89
CA ALA A 270 13.69 -0.36 16.62
C ALA A 270 13.17 0.06 15.22
N GLY A 271 12.57 1.25 15.15
CA GLY A 271 12.03 1.82 13.91
C GLY A 271 10.64 1.32 13.49
N GLN A 272 10.02 0.40 14.24
CA GLN A 272 8.63 0.02 14.02
C GLN A 272 7.66 1.12 14.46
N TYR A 273 6.43 1.07 13.96
CA TYR A 273 5.37 2.02 14.29
C TYR A 273 4.11 1.28 14.77
N ILE A 274 3.28 1.98 15.53
CA ILE A 274 2.00 1.50 16.05
C ILE A 274 0.87 2.42 15.61
N PHE A 275 -0.37 1.92 15.65
CA PHE A 275 -1.56 2.75 15.50
C PHE A 275 -2.18 2.98 16.87
N LEU A 276 -2.45 4.24 17.18
CA LEU A 276 -3.13 4.65 18.40
C LEU A 276 -4.54 5.16 18.08
N LYS A 277 -5.50 4.72 18.89
CA LYS A 277 -6.87 5.24 18.93
C LYS A 277 -7.11 5.79 20.32
N CYS A 278 -7.70 6.98 20.40
CA CYS A 278 -8.14 7.60 21.65
C CYS A 278 -9.67 7.72 21.63
N PRO A 279 -10.40 6.80 22.28
CA PRO A 279 -11.87 6.80 22.27
C PRO A 279 -12.51 8.07 22.84
N LYS A 280 -11.79 8.82 23.70
CA LYS A 280 -12.26 10.11 24.23
C LYS A 280 -12.29 11.23 23.19
N LEU A 281 -11.58 11.08 22.06
CA LEU A 281 -11.58 12.04 20.94
C LEU A 281 -12.44 11.54 19.79
N SER A 282 -12.18 10.32 19.34
CA SER A 282 -12.85 9.71 18.20
C SER A 282 -12.89 8.19 18.37
N HIS A 283 -14.04 7.60 18.09
CA HIS A 283 -14.25 6.15 18.19
C HIS A 283 -13.69 5.38 16.98
N LEU A 284 -13.45 6.06 15.86
CA LEU A 284 -13.13 5.43 14.57
C LEU A 284 -11.71 5.76 14.08
N GLU A 285 -11.11 6.85 14.53
CA GLU A 285 -9.81 7.31 14.04
C GLU A 285 -8.63 6.56 14.67
N TRP A 286 -7.72 6.13 13.81
CA TRP A 286 -6.47 5.46 14.17
C TRP A 286 -5.29 6.20 13.53
N HIS A 287 -4.34 6.63 14.34
CA HIS A 287 -3.18 7.41 13.87
C HIS A 287 -1.87 6.63 14.04
N PRO A 288 -1.03 6.54 12.99
CA PRO A 288 0.25 5.85 13.06
C PRO A 288 1.34 6.71 13.71
N PHE A 289 2.11 6.13 14.62
CA PHE A 289 3.27 6.76 15.26
C PHE A 289 4.45 5.79 15.40
N THR A 290 5.65 6.26 15.11
CA THR A 290 6.88 5.48 15.28
C THR A 290 7.19 5.29 16.76
N LEU A 291 7.60 4.08 17.13
CA LEU A 291 8.07 3.76 18.46
C LEU A 291 9.45 4.36 18.67
N THR A 292 9.59 5.13 19.75
CA THR A 292 10.82 5.85 20.10
C THR A 292 11.61 5.18 21.23
N SER A 293 10.97 4.30 22.00
CA SER A 293 11.58 3.48 23.05
C SER A 293 12.34 2.28 22.49
N ALA A 294 13.37 1.84 23.20
CA ALA A 294 14.15 0.66 22.83
C ALA A 294 13.33 -0.65 23.00
N PRO A 295 13.62 -1.70 22.20
CA PRO A 295 13.02 -3.03 22.34
C PRO A 295 13.19 -3.66 23.73
N GLU A 296 14.23 -3.27 24.47
CA GLU A 296 14.56 -3.79 25.79
C GLU A 296 13.80 -3.08 26.92
N ASP A 297 13.17 -1.95 26.65
CA ASP A 297 12.43 -1.19 27.66
C ASP A 297 11.16 -1.94 28.12
N ASP A 298 10.83 -1.81 29.40
CA ASP A 298 9.60 -2.34 30.02
C ASP A 298 8.33 -1.54 29.66
N PHE A 299 8.53 -0.40 29.01
CA PHE A 299 7.50 0.45 28.43
C PHE A 299 7.74 0.58 26.92
N PHE A 300 6.74 1.11 26.22
CA PHE A 300 6.96 1.62 24.88
C PHE A 300 6.50 3.07 24.79
N SER A 301 7.23 3.90 24.05
CA SER A 301 6.94 5.33 23.92
C SER A 301 6.75 5.75 22.47
N VAL A 302 5.96 6.80 22.29
CA VAL A 302 5.78 7.50 21.01
C VAL A 302 5.97 9.00 21.22
N HIS A 303 6.63 9.67 20.28
CA HIS A 303 6.72 11.13 20.21
C HIS A 303 5.75 11.66 19.15
N ILE A 304 4.83 12.52 19.57
CA ILE A 304 3.73 13.03 18.74
C ILE A 304 3.87 14.54 18.63
N ARG A 305 4.11 15.05 17.43
CA ARG A 305 4.04 16.49 17.13
C ARG A 305 2.58 16.92 17.01
N ILE A 306 2.22 18.01 17.67
CA ILE A 306 0.90 18.64 17.59
C ILE A 306 0.80 19.41 16.27
N ALA A 307 0.14 18.81 15.28
CA ALA A 307 0.06 19.35 13.92
C ALA A 307 -1.36 19.46 13.36
N GLY A 308 -2.32 18.73 13.93
CA GLY A 308 -3.73 18.71 13.51
C GLY A 308 -4.71 18.70 14.68
N ASP A 309 -5.98 18.69 14.35
CA ASP A 309 -7.13 18.62 15.26
C ASP A 309 -7.05 17.43 16.23
N TRP A 310 -6.83 16.22 15.72
CA TRP A 310 -6.73 15.02 16.57
C TRP A 310 -5.54 15.10 17.53
N THR A 311 -4.35 15.46 17.03
CA THR A 311 -3.15 15.59 17.87
C THR A 311 -3.27 16.73 18.89
N GLY A 312 -3.97 17.81 18.55
CA GLY A 312 -4.24 18.92 19.46
C GLY A 312 -5.26 18.56 20.54
N GLY A 313 -6.31 17.81 20.17
CA GLY A 313 -7.25 17.23 21.13
C GLY A 313 -6.57 16.25 22.08
N LEU A 314 -5.67 15.40 21.56
CA LEU A 314 -4.90 14.46 22.37
C LEU A 314 -4.02 15.18 23.38
N ALA A 315 -3.27 16.19 22.95
CA ALA A 315 -2.44 16.98 23.84
C ALA A 315 -3.25 17.65 24.96
N LYS A 316 -4.43 18.21 24.64
CA LYS A 316 -5.33 18.80 25.64
C LYS A 316 -5.82 17.77 26.67
N LEU A 317 -6.20 16.58 26.22
CA LEU A 317 -6.64 15.50 27.13
C LEU A 317 -5.53 14.99 28.03
N MET A 318 -4.29 14.90 27.51
CA MET A 318 -3.16 14.40 28.27
C MET A 318 -2.61 15.45 29.25
N ASN A 319 -2.80 16.73 28.95
CA ASN A 319 -2.38 17.87 29.79
C ASN A 319 -3.51 18.41 30.70
N GLY A 320 -4.63 17.67 30.86
CA GLY A 320 -5.75 18.06 31.70
C GLY A 320 -5.48 17.82 33.20
N ASP A 321 -5.64 18.91 33.98
CA ASP A 321 -5.51 19.10 35.44
C ASP A 321 -4.13 18.82 36.08
N GLY A 322 -3.25 19.82 35.98
CA GLY A 322 -2.24 20.11 37.02
C GLY A 322 -0.92 19.35 36.95
N VAL A 323 -0.59 18.70 35.84
CA VAL A 323 0.71 18.03 35.68
C VAL A 323 1.73 19.00 35.08
N GLU A 324 2.54 19.61 35.95
CA GLU A 324 3.74 20.35 35.56
C GLU A 324 4.61 19.51 34.61
N PRO A 325 5.17 20.09 33.53
CA PRO A 325 6.12 19.41 32.66
C PRO A 325 7.31 18.93 33.50
N ARG A 326 7.46 17.62 33.68
CA ARG A 326 8.70 17.09 34.27
C ARG A 326 9.83 17.32 33.29
N SER A 327 10.86 18.03 33.73
CA SER A 327 12.10 18.20 32.97
C SER A 327 12.78 16.84 32.75
N LEU A 328 13.61 16.71 31.72
CA LEU A 328 14.38 15.47 31.51
C LEU A 328 15.29 15.14 32.71
N ALA A 329 15.69 16.14 33.49
CA ALA A 329 16.48 15.97 34.70
C ALA A 329 15.74 15.17 35.80
N ASP A 330 14.40 15.18 35.79
CA ASP A 330 13.55 14.47 36.77
C ASP A 330 13.22 13.03 36.34
N MET A 331 13.88 12.51 35.29
CA MET A 331 13.61 11.16 34.81
C MET A 331 14.29 10.08 35.67
N PRO A 332 13.57 9.00 36.03
CA PRO A 332 14.18 7.84 36.67
C PRO A 332 15.31 7.29 35.78
N ARG A 333 16.54 7.29 36.31
CA ARG A 333 17.71 6.73 35.65
C ARG A 333 17.49 5.24 35.47
N TYR A 334 17.24 4.80 34.24
CA TYR A 334 17.10 3.36 33.95
C TYR A 334 18.47 2.70 34.01
N GLN A 335 18.70 1.87 35.03
CA GLN A 335 19.87 1.00 35.12
C GLN A 335 19.64 -0.19 34.20
N HIS A 336 20.25 -0.16 33.02
CA HIS A 336 20.33 -1.33 32.16
C HIS A 336 21.23 -2.37 32.84
N ASN A 337 20.71 -3.58 33.06
CA ASN A 337 21.50 -4.68 33.59
C ASN A 337 22.44 -5.17 32.49
N GLN A 338 23.70 -4.74 32.53
CA GLN A 338 24.71 -5.06 31.53
C GLN A 338 25.13 -6.52 31.66
N ASN A 339 24.44 -7.41 30.95
CA ASN A 339 25.05 -8.67 30.58
C ASN A 339 26.07 -8.38 29.48
N ASN A 340 27.34 -8.59 29.80
CA ASN A 340 28.51 -8.33 28.97
C ASN A 340 28.48 -9.20 27.70
N VAL A 341 27.80 -8.73 26.66
CA VAL A 341 27.82 -9.31 25.32
C VAL A 341 28.68 -8.40 24.47
N ASN A 342 29.83 -8.91 24.01
CA ASN A 342 30.66 -8.19 23.05
C ASN A 342 29.81 -7.83 21.83
N PRO A 343 29.56 -6.53 21.55
CA PRO A 343 28.75 -6.15 20.40
C PRO A 343 29.51 -6.51 19.12
N VAL A 344 28.81 -7.15 18.16
CA VAL A 344 29.35 -7.43 16.82
C VAL A 344 29.65 -6.14 16.06
N VAL A 345 28.92 -5.06 16.40
CA VAL A 345 29.11 -3.71 15.86
C VAL A 345 30.21 -3.03 16.66
N LYS A 346 31.24 -2.53 15.97
CA LYS A 346 32.38 -1.83 16.61
C LYS A 346 32.21 -0.32 16.67
N LYS A 347 31.51 0.27 15.69
CA LYS A 347 31.28 1.71 15.58
C LYS A 347 30.01 2.00 14.75
N VAL A 348 29.27 3.03 15.12
CA VAL A 348 28.03 3.50 14.49
C VAL A 348 28.23 4.94 14.04
N TYR A 349 27.98 5.20 12.75
CA TYR A 349 27.94 6.56 12.20
C TYR A 349 26.49 6.98 12.01
N PHE A 350 26.05 8.01 12.73
CA PHE A 350 24.70 8.54 12.67
C PHE A 350 24.67 9.87 11.91
N PHE A 351 24.11 9.89 10.70
CA PHE A 351 23.97 11.12 9.93
C PHE A 351 22.56 11.66 10.07
N TRP A 352 22.41 12.87 10.64
CA TRP A 352 21.11 13.51 10.79
C TRP A 352 21.02 14.77 9.94
N ILE A 353 20.22 14.72 8.88
CA ILE A 353 20.07 15.82 7.93
C ILE A 353 18.71 16.48 8.15
N CYS A 354 18.71 17.75 8.56
CA CYS A 354 17.49 18.48 8.88
C CYS A 354 17.43 19.85 8.17
N PRO A 355 16.25 20.34 7.77
CA PRO A 355 16.08 21.68 7.21
C PRO A 355 15.72 22.76 8.24
N ASP A 356 15.45 22.41 9.50
CA ASP A 356 14.95 23.33 10.54
C ASP A 356 15.58 23.01 11.91
N THR A 357 15.94 24.05 12.66
CA THR A 357 16.52 23.94 14.01
C THR A 357 15.54 23.43 15.05
N ASN A 358 14.23 23.70 14.88
CA ASN A 358 13.19 23.24 15.81
C ASN A 358 13.12 21.70 15.93
N ALA A 359 13.61 21.00 14.91
CA ALA A 359 13.63 19.54 14.92
C ALA A 359 14.72 18.95 15.82
N PHE A 360 15.74 19.74 16.18
CA PHE A 360 16.83 19.31 17.04
C PHE A 360 16.41 19.19 18.50
N GLU A 361 15.55 20.11 18.98
CA GLU A 361 15.27 20.33 20.41
C GLU A 361 14.89 19.08 21.22
N TRP A 362 14.15 18.11 20.65
CA TRP A 362 13.71 16.92 21.39
C TRP A 362 14.69 15.75 21.31
N PHE A 363 15.58 15.72 20.31
CA PHE A 363 16.47 14.60 20.04
C PHE A 363 17.89 14.87 20.51
N THR A 364 18.27 16.14 20.67
CA THR A 364 19.56 16.54 21.21
C THR A 364 19.79 15.98 22.60
N ASP A 365 18.76 15.98 23.45
CA ASP A 365 18.87 15.44 24.80
C ASP A 365 19.12 13.92 24.78
N LEU A 366 18.55 13.22 23.80
CA LEU A 366 18.82 11.79 23.60
C LEU A 366 20.25 11.55 23.11
N LEU A 367 20.77 12.39 22.22
CA LEU A 367 22.15 12.29 21.74
C LEU A 367 23.16 12.55 22.86
N GLN A 368 22.95 13.60 23.65
CA GLN A 368 23.78 13.90 24.83
C GLN A 368 23.73 12.74 25.85
N TYR A 369 22.54 12.21 26.14
CA TYR A 369 22.39 11.04 27.02
C TYR A 369 23.15 9.80 26.51
N LEU A 370 23.06 9.52 25.20
CA LEU A 370 23.79 8.40 24.61
C LEU A 370 25.30 8.63 24.72
N GLU A 371 25.76 9.84 24.40
CA GLU A 371 27.17 10.26 24.49
C GLU A 371 27.73 10.07 25.91
N ASP A 372 27.03 10.60 26.93
CA ASP A 372 27.40 10.45 28.34
C ASP A 372 27.49 8.98 28.77
N ARG A 373 26.54 8.16 28.31
CA ARG A 373 26.56 6.72 28.61
C ARG A 373 27.73 6.00 27.95
N MET A 374 28.03 6.32 26.70
CA MET A 374 29.15 5.69 26.00
C MET A 374 30.47 6.08 26.65
N MET A 375 30.63 7.35 27.04
CA MET A 375 31.76 7.80 27.85
C MET A 375 31.85 7.03 29.18
N ALA A 376 30.75 6.90 29.92
CA ALA A 376 30.72 6.18 31.20
C ALA A 376 31.05 4.67 31.07
N THR A 377 30.77 4.08 29.91
CA THR A 377 31.08 2.65 29.64
C THR A 377 32.45 2.43 28.99
N GLY A 378 33.27 3.48 28.82
CA GLY A 378 34.59 3.39 28.19
C GLY A 378 34.56 3.19 26.67
N ASN A 379 33.39 3.39 26.03
CA ASN A 379 33.15 3.21 24.61
C ASN A 379 32.84 4.54 23.91
N ALA A 380 33.56 5.62 24.25
CA ALA A 380 33.31 6.96 23.72
C ALA A 380 33.32 7.01 22.17
N ASP A 381 34.16 6.20 21.52
CA ASP A 381 34.29 6.15 20.06
C ASP A 381 33.19 5.32 19.35
N PHE A 382 32.24 4.74 20.09
CA PHE A 382 31.25 3.84 19.53
C PHE A 382 30.21 4.54 18.65
N LEU A 383 29.78 5.76 18.97
CA LEU A 383 28.79 6.52 18.19
C LEU A 383 29.38 7.86 17.74
N GLU A 384 29.47 8.02 16.43
CA GLU A 384 29.83 9.28 15.79
C GLU A 384 28.59 9.85 15.09
N TYR A 385 28.05 10.96 15.59
CA TYR A 385 26.89 11.61 15.01
C TYR A 385 27.26 12.89 14.28
N ASN A 386 26.81 12.98 13.03
CA ASN A 386 27.05 14.10 12.14
C ASN A 386 25.70 14.78 11.85
N ILE A 387 25.45 15.90 12.51
CA ILE A 387 24.23 16.69 12.34
C ILE A 387 24.45 17.70 11.20
N TYR A 388 23.52 17.78 10.26
CA TYR A 388 23.55 18.67 9.10
C TYR A 388 22.31 19.55 9.06
N LEU A 389 22.50 20.86 9.21
CA LEU A 389 21.48 21.86 9.01
C LEU A 389 21.53 22.39 7.56
N THR A 390 20.55 22.00 6.76
CA THR A 390 20.54 22.26 5.31
C THR A 390 19.89 23.60 4.93
N ARG A 391 19.02 24.14 5.77
CA ARG A 391 18.26 25.40 5.60
C ARG A 391 17.98 26.01 6.97
N GLY A 392 17.50 27.26 7.02
CA GLY A 392 16.97 27.85 8.26
C GLY A 392 17.92 28.72 9.09
N TRP A 393 19.17 28.92 8.67
CA TRP A 393 20.11 29.83 9.35
C TRP A 393 20.13 31.19 8.65
N GLY A 394 19.74 32.25 9.39
CA GLY A 394 19.82 33.64 8.93
C GLY A 394 21.20 34.27 9.21
N PRO A 395 21.45 35.51 8.72
CA PRO A 395 22.74 36.19 8.89
C PRO A 395 23.18 36.35 10.35
N ASN A 396 22.22 36.49 11.27
CA ASN A 396 22.50 36.61 12.70
C ASN A 396 22.93 35.28 13.33
N MET A 397 22.26 34.19 12.97
CA MET A 397 22.63 32.85 13.42
C MET A 397 24.00 32.46 12.86
N ALA A 398 24.30 32.80 11.60
CA ALA A 398 25.62 32.62 11.01
C ALA A 398 26.73 33.31 11.81
N ARG A 399 26.48 34.55 12.25
CA ARG A 399 27.43 35.31 13.08
C ARG A 399 27.65 34.64 14.44
N THR A 400 26.58 34.20 15.10
CA THR A 400 26.69 33.48 16.38
C THR A 400 27.49 32.18 16.22
N ILE A 401 27.26 31.42 15.14
CA ILE A 401 28.00 30.19 14.85
C ILE A 401 29.50 30.46 14.72
N VAL A 402 29.88 31.48 13.94
CA VAL A 402 31.29 31.84 13.73
C VAL A 402 31.94 32.37 15.02
N LEU A 403 31.20 33.14 15.81
CA LEU A 403 31.72 33.73 17.06
C LEU A 403 32.02 32.67 18.14
N HIS A 404 31.34 31.54 18.09
CA HIS A 404 31.45 30.46 19.06
C HIS A 404 32.00 29.17 18.41
N GLU A 405 32.68 29.29 17.27
CA GLU A 405 33.25 28.14 16.56
C GLU A 405 34.34 27.44 17.36
N ASP A 406 35.03 28.14 18.26
CA ASP A 406 36.11 27.60 19.10
C ASP A 406 35.61 26.92 20.39
N GLU A 407 34.32 26.98 20.71
CA GLU A 407 33.77 26.35 21.91
C GLU A 407 33.74 24.81 21.78
N GLU A 408 33.86 24.10 22.90
CA GLU A 408 33.87 22.63 22.91
C GLU A 408 32.49 22.03 22.62
N GLU A 409 31.42 22.76 22.92
CA GLU A 409 30.04 22.35 22.71
C GLU A 409 29.40 23.12 21.55
N ASP A 410 28.48 22.46 20.85
CA ASP A 410 27.73 23.04 19.75
C ASP A 410 26.66 24.01 20.28
N ILE A 411 26.65 25.25 19.81
CA ILE A 411 25.74 26.29 20.32
C ILE A 411 24.27 26.01 19.96
N ILE A 412 24.02 25.22 18.91
CA ILE A 412 22.66 24.89 18.46
C ILE A 412 22.09 23.70 19.25
N THR A 413 22.93 22.70 19.49
CA THR A 413 22.48 21.40 20.02
C THR A 413 23.00 21.06 21.42
N GLY A 414 23.92 21.85 21.98
CA GLY A 414 24.63 21.58 23.24
C GLY A 414 25.46 20.30 23.24
N CYS A 415 25.68 19.71 22.06
CA CYS A 415 26.38 18.45 21.87
C CYS A 415 27.88 18.68 21.70
N LYS A 416 28.73 17.72 22.08
CA LYS A 416 30.18 17.85 21.83
C LYS A 416 30.53 17.78 20.34
N GLN A 417 29.78 16.98 19.57
CA GLN A 417 29.96 16.88 18.12
C GLN A 417 29.17 18.00 17.41
N LYS A 418 29.90 18.89 16.72
CA LYS A 418 29.39 20.13 16.13
C LYS A 418 28.44 19.91 14.95
N THR A 419 27.44 20.79 14.85
CA THR A 419 26.50 20.85 13.73
C THR A 419 27.20 21.38 12.48
N ARG A 420 27.03 20.68 11.36
CA ARG A 420 27.54 21.07 10.05
C ARG A 420 26.46 21.78 9.24
N TYR A 421 26.87 22.73 8.41
CA TYR A 421 25.94 23.55 7.63
C TYR A 421 26.03 23.23 6.14
N GLY A 422 24.86 23.08 5.50
CA GLY A 422 24.76 22.70 4.10
C GLY A 422 24.55 21.20 3.88
N ARG A 423 24.75 20.74 2.64
CA ARG A 423 24.57 19.33 2.29
C ARG A 423 25.82 18.53 2.66
N PRO A 424 25.69 17.28 3.14
CA PRO A 424 26.85 16.42 3.40
C PRO A 424 27.68 16.20 2.14
N GLU A 425 28.97 16.52 2.18
CA GLU A 425 29.93 16.22 1.10
C GLU A 425 30.12 14.71 0.89
N SER A 426 29.75 13.89 1.88
CA SER A 426 29.85 12.42 1.88
C SER A 426 29.01 11.71 0.82
N PHE A 427 28.04 12.38 0.20
CA PHE A 427 27.30 11.86 -0.96
C PHE A 427 28.02 12.09 -2.30
N ILE A 428 29.11 12.87 -2.31
CA ILE A 428 29.93 13.19 -3.49
C ILE A 428 31.28 12.46 -3.43
N LYS A 429 31.85 12.26 -2.24
CA LYS A 429 32.98 11.35 -1.97
C LYS A 429 32.76 10.67 -0.62
N PRO A 430 32.71 9.33 -0.54
CA PRO A 430 32.54 8.67 0.74
C PRO A 430 33.76 8.96 1.65
N PRO A 431 33.58 9.12 2.97
CA PRO A 431 34.68 9.43 3.88
C PRO A 431 35.77 8.35 3.82
N PRO A 432 37.04 8.66 4.18
CA PRO A 432 38.19 7.76 4.01
C PRO A 432 38.04 6.37 4.67
N ILE A 433 37.11 6.21 5.62
CA ILE A 433 36.70 4.93 6.20
C ILE A 433 36.06 3.97 5.19
N PHE A 434 35.30 4.46 4.21
CA PHE A 434 34.71 3.60 3.17
C PHE A 434 35.71 3.24 2.07
N SER A 435 36.82 3.99 1.93
CA SER A 435 37.94 3.57 1.06
C SER A 435 38.82 2.47 1.66
N ALA A 436 38.67 2.18 2.96
CA ALA A 436 39.31 1.03 3.60
C ALA A 436 38.49 -0.27 3.43
N PHE A 437 37.22 -0.18 3.03
CA PHE A 437 36.39 -1.31 2.62
C PHE A 437 36.40 -1.44 1.09
N ASP A 438 37.58 -1.63 0.49
CA ASP A 438 37.66 -2.19 -0.87
C ASP A 438 37.75 -3.72 -0.74
N PRO A 439 36.70 -4.48 -1.09
CA PRO A 439 36.73 -5.94 -1.02
C PRO A 439 37.76 -6.57 -1.98
N ASN A 440 38.42 -5.78 -2.84
CA ASN A 440 39.49 -6.22 -3.73
C ASN A 440 40.89 -5.80 -3.28
N LYS A 441 41.05 -5.12 -2.14
CA LYS A 441 42.37 -4.93 -1.54
C LYS A 441 42.74 -6.21 -0.79
N GLU A 442 43.54 -7.05 -1.45
CA GLU A 442 44.33 -8.06 -0.75
C GLU A 442 45.27 -7.33 0.22
N ASP A 443 45.06 -7.56 1.51
CA ASP A 443 46.01 -7.15 2.55
C ASP A 443 47.30 -7.96 2.36
N GLY A 444 48.29 -7.32 1.73
CA GLY A 444 49.66 -7.82 1.71
C GLY A 444 50.35 -7.45 3.02
N GLU A 445 50.49 -8.44 3.91
CA GLU A 445 51.74 -8.86 4.55
C GLU A 445 51.57 -10.22 5.24
#